data_AF-A0A8J4DVU9-F1
#
_entry.id   AF-A0A8J4DVU9-F1
#
_cell.length_a   1.000
_cell.length_b   1.000
_cell.length_c   1.000
_cell.angle_alpha   90.00
_cell.angle_beta   90.00
_cell.angle_gamma   90.00
#
_symmetry.space_group_name_H-M   'P 1'
#
loop_
_entity.id
_entity.type
_entity.pdbx_description
1 polymer ?
#
loop_
_entity_poly.entity_id
_entity_poly.type
_entity_poly.pdbx_seq_one_letter_code
_entity_poly.pdbx_strand_id
1 'polypeptide(L)'
;MDDNRVAEAGDAAEAEGPPRPRVARPAWASMATQTWRPVPVPGALAKPPAEPEAPPAEPLRDLPEQRAPLRDLPEYAAPARDMTDYREPAREAPRPPRDRDTDAGPRIPAPRPPSAHEGPDPEQALAAFDWRYDPDTLRELVDEREAVTLMAIGRALTARIDERHNDADRARLFSLRAAVSRVLGDLPRALADGRRALAHAEATGELRRIAIVQARLAHVLQWAGEFAEADRLFTLANSGELPDRLRASMHQHIGKCAYDQGRYMEACNHFERALDLRRAEDPEMIAQTELALDAVFRRVAERGWGPYPRTPEELLQLRRPPVPAFSEEKELWGYTGPDGQFLIAPRYNDVQPFRDGVAWVQLPGALTWALIDLDGQMLIQPASGWLGVSSFADGLAWVARNGTSNWLAIDKTGAVMIQPYYDDVRPFRRGLAAVSKEGRWGAVNAAGDEVVPLAYEGFATALADGRYIDGFNDEGLAVVILDGKKGVVDRTGHVLVPSMYANVVIHPVAYLIVDQSQRWGALDRRGRVLVDPHYPSRNGVIDELDRLLADTKPVL
;
A
#
# COMPACT_ATOMS: atom_id res chain seq x y z
N MET A 1 63.11 -38.91 40.45
CA MET A 1 62.85 -37.46 40.40
C MET A 1 63.34 -37.03 39.05
N ASP A 2 62.38 -36.85 38.16
CA ASP A 2 62.60 -36.69 36.73
C ASP A 2 63.29 -35.37 36.42
N ASP A 3 64.36 -35.49 35.66
CA ASP A 3 64.85 -34.43 34.79
C ASP A 3 65.56 -35.13 33.64
N ASN A 4 64.99 -35.09 32.43
CA ASN A 4 65.78 -35.43 31.26
C ASN A 4 65.35 -34.68 30.01
N ARG A 5 66.33 -33.94 29.49
CA ARG A 5 66.40 -33.35 28.16
C ARG A 5 66.31 -34.45 27.10
N VAL A 6 65.65 -34.16 25.98
CA VAL A 6 65.78 -34.97 24.76
C VAL A 6 66.17 -34.06 23.60
N ALA A 7 67.23 -34.49 22.94
CA ALA A 7 67.86 -33.92 21.77
C ALA A 7 67.31 -34.56 20.47
N GLU A 8 67.77 -33.97 19.38
CA GLU A 8 67.45 -34.09 17.95
C GLU A 8 67.36 -35.48 17.29
N ALA A 9 66.64 -35.44 16.15
CA ALA A 9 66.87 -36.10 14.84
C ALA A 9 66.50 -37.58 14.64
N GLY A 10 65.64 -37.80 13.63
CA GLY A 10 65.42 -39.08 12.96
C GLY A 10 64.41 -38.95 11.81
N ASP A 11 64.91 -39.15 10.58
CA ASP A 11 64.22 -39.20 9.28
C ASP A 11 62.88 -39.99 9.25
N ALA A 12 61.92 -39.49 8.47
CA ALA A 12 60.81 -40.30 7.97
C ALA A 12 60.39 -39.88 6.54
N ALA A 13 60.89 -40.69 5.60
CA ALA A 13 60.47 -41.01 4.23
C ALA A 13 59.18 -40.41 3.64
N GLU A 14 59.34 -39.96 2.39
CA GLU A 14 58.35 -39.67 1.36
C GLU A 14 57.48 -40.90 1.01
N ALA A 15 56.17 -40.65 0.79
CA ALA A 15 55.31 -41.53 -0.01
C ALA A 15 54.37 -40.65 -0.86
N GLU A 16 54.65 -40.60 -2.16
CA GLU A 16 53.90 -39.87 -3.19
C GLU A 16 52.50 -40.47 -3.41
N GLY A 17 51.47 -39.62 -3.42
CA GLY A 17 50.12 -39.94 -3.89
C GLY A 17 49.97 -39.64 -5.40
N PRO A 18 49.02 -40.31 -6.10
CA PRO A 18 48.95 -40.31 -7.56
C PRO A 18 48.50 -38.95 -8.17
N PRO A 19 48.90 -38.64 -9.42
CA PRO A 19 48.71 -37.33 -10.02
C PRO A 19 47.25 -37.05 -10.42
N ARG A 20 46.79 -35.82 -10.17
CA ARG A 20 45.48 -35.31 -10.61
C ARG A 20 45.44 -35.10 -12.13
N PRO A 21 44.31 -35.40 -12.80
CA PRO A 21 44.20 -35.26 -14.26
C PRO A 21 44.15 -33.80 -14.70
N ARG A 22 44.86 -33.50 -15.80
CA ARG A 22 44.85 -32.21 -16.52
C ARG A 22 43.47 -31.97 -17.15
N VAL A 23 42.76 -30.93 -16.70
CA VAL A 23 41.58 -30.41 -17.39
C VAL A 23 42.02 -29.51 -18.55
N ALA A 24 41.60 -29.87 -19.76
CA ALA A 24 41.82 -29.11 -20.98
C ALA A 24 41.02 -27.80 -20.97
N ARG A 25 41.64 -26.70 -21.41
CA ARG A 25 40.99 -25.39 -21.61
C ARG A 25 40.10 -25.43 -22.87
N PRO A 26 38.87 -24.91 -22.86
CA PRO A 26 38.07 -24.76 -24.07
C PRO A 26 38.58 -23.62 -24.97
N ALA A 27 38.47 -23.85 -26.27
CA ALA A 27 39.09 -23.11 -27.36
C ALA A 27 38.32 -21.83 -27.77
N TRP A 28 38.41 -20.77 -26.95
CA TRP A 28 37.99 -19.43 -27.39
C TRP A 28 39.07 -18.34 -27.22
N ALA A 29 40.28 -18.72 -26.76
CA ALA A 29 41.43 -17.81 -26.69
C ALA A 29 42.29 -17.90 -27.96
N SER A 30 41.79 -17.33 -29.07
CA SER A 30 42.63 -16.84 -30.18
C SER A 30 41.82 -15.84 -31.00
N MET A 31 42.27 -14.59 -30.94
CA MET A 31 41.62 -13.39 -31.46
C MET A 31 41.59 -13.35 -32.99
N ALA A 32 40.59 -12.64 -33.54
CA ALA A 32 40.84 -11.67 -34.58
C ALA A 32 39.95 -10.43 -34.37
N THR A 33 40.61 -9.29 -34.29
CA THR A 33 40.09 -7.93 -34.16
C THR A 33 39.27 -7.55 -35.39
N GLN A 34 37.97 -7.31 -35.22
CA GLN A 34 37.20 -6.47 -36.16
C GLN A 34 36.93 -5.13 -35.50
N THR A 35 37.55 -4.10 -36.07
CA THR A 35 37.32 -2.70 -35.76
C THR A 35 35.88 -2.34 -36.12
N TRP A 36 35.04 -2.14 -35.11
CA TRP A 36 33.70 -1.61 -35.31
C TRP A 36 33.78 -0.13 -35.69
N ARG A 37 33.33 0.22 -36.90
CA ARG A 37 33.09 1.60 -37.31
C ARG A 37 31.70 2.04 -36.80
N PRO A 38 31.56 3.17 -36.10
CA PRO A 38 30.24 3.67 -35.74
C PRO A 38 29.46 4.09 -37.00
N VAL A 39 28.20 3.66 -37.06
CA VAL A 39 27.20 4.07 -38.06
C VAL A 39 26.78 5.52 -37.74
N PRO A 40 26.69 6.43 -38.73
CA PRO A 40 26.27 7.80 -38.47
C PRO A 40 24.78 7.87 -38.14
N VAL A 41 24.44 8.51 -37.01
CA VAL A 41 23.06 8.84 -36.61
C VAL A 41 22.56 9.99 -37.48
N PRO A 42 21.42 9.88 -38.18
CA PRO A 42 20.82 11.00 -38.90
C PRO A 42 20.06 11.94 -37.94
N GLY A 43 20.30 13.24 -38.09
CA GLY A 43 19.27 14.27 -37.94
C GLY A 43 19.01 14.79 -36.53
N ALA A 44 19.67 15.90 -36.20
CA ALA A 44 19.26 16.80 -35.14
C ALA A 44 17.83 17.31 -35.41
N LEU A 45 16.92 17.05 -34.47
CA LEU A 45 15.65 17.77 -34.38
C LEU A 45 15.89 19.09 -33.63
N ALA A 46 15.38 20.15 -34.25
CA ALA A 46 15.55 21.54 -33.87
C ALA A 46 15.08 21.85 -32.45
N LYS A 47 15.76 22.82 -31.81
CA LYS A 47 15.30 23.46 -30.57
C LYS A 47 13.88 24.01 -30.74
N PRO A 48 12.98 23.85 -29.76
CA PRO A 48 11.72 24.57 -29.76
C PRO A 48 11.97 26.08 -29.61
N PRO A 49 11.11 26.96 -30.17
CA PRO A 49 11.25 28.40 -30.05
C PRO A 49 11.05 28.84 -28.59
N ALA A 50 11.79 29.88 -28.20
CA ALA A 50 11.67 30.51 -26.89
C ALA A 50 10.26 31.06 -26.66
N GLU A 51 9.71 30.82 -25.47
CA GLU A 51 8.51 31.50 -24.97
C GLU A 51 8.77 33.02 -24.86
N PRO A 52 7.78 33.87 -25.16
CA PRO A 52 7.94 35.31 -25.04
C PRO A 52 8.04 35.73 -23.56
N GLU A 53 9.00 36.59 -23.25
CA GLU A 53 9.20 37.19 -21.92
C GLU A 53 7.91 37.86 -21.40
N ALA A 54 7.58 37.57 -20.15
CA ALA A 54 6.53 38.27 -19.42
C ALA A 54 6.92 39.75 -19.21
N PRO A 55 6.00 40.72 -19.37
CA PRO A 55 6.29 42.12 -19.12
C PRO A 55 6.54 42.38 -17.63
N PRO A 56 7.37 43.37 -17.27
CA PRO A 56 7.67 43.68 -15.88
C PRO A 56 6.43 44.21 -15.15
N ALA A 57 6.26 43.79 -13.90
CA ALA A 57 5.17 44.23 -13.03
C ALA A 57 5.25 45.75 -12.77
N GLU A 58 4.16 46.46 -13.06
CA GLU A 58 3.96 47.84 -12.60
C GLU A 58 3.67 47.85 -11.08
N PRO A 59 4.18 48.84 -10.32
CA PRO A 59 3.86 48.99 -8.90
C PRO A 59 2.44 49.53 -8.72
N LEU A 60 1.59 48.75 -8.04
CA LEU A 60 0.24 49.16 -7.65
C LEU A 60 0.30 50.31 -6.63
N ARG A 61 -0.34 51.42 -7.02
CA ARG A 61 -0.52 52.65 -6.26
C ARG A 61 -1.49 52.47 -5.09
N ASP A 62 -1.21 53.19 -4.02
CA ASP A 62 -2.03 53.35 -2.81
C ASP A 62 -3.49 53.74 -3.10
N LEU A 63 -4.42 53.10 -2.39
CA LEU A 63 -5.78 53.60 -2.18
C LEU A 63 -6.13 53.56 -0.68
N PRO A 64 -6.88 54.57 -0.18
CA PRO A 64 -6.86 54.95 1.24
C PRO A 64 -7.82 54.16 2.13
N GLU A 65 -7.42 54.04 3.39
CA GLU A 65 -8.20 53.55 4.51
C GLU A 65 -9.49 54.37 4.73
N GLN A 66 -10.63 53.70 4.89
CA GLN A 66 -11.74 54.22 5.68
C GLN A 66 -12.28 53.14 6.62
N ARG A 67 -12.03 53.34 7.91
CA ARG A 67 -12.66 52.65 9.05
C ARG A 67 -13.98 53.32 9.40
N ALA A 68 -15.01 52.53 9.69
CA ALA A 68 -16.09 52.86 10.64
C ALA A 68 -16.86 51.56 11.04
N PRO A 69 -17.56 51.50 12.18
CA PRO A 69 -17.31 50.48 13.20
C PRO A 69 -18.44 49.47 13.45
N LEU A 70 -18.10 48.39 14.18
CA LEU A 70 -19.05 47.46 14.82
C LEU A 70 -19.94 48.17 15.85
N ARG A 71 -21.25 47.83 15.86
CA ARG A 71 -22.08 47.77 17.08
C ARG A 71 -23.34 46.91 16.90
N ASP A 72 -23.49 46.03 17.89
CA ASP A 72 -24.70 45.55 18.58
C ASP A 72 -25.80 44.78 17.80
N LEU A 73 -25.86 43.47 18.07
CA LEU A 73 -27.06 42.63 17.94
C LEU A 73 -28.02 42.91 19.11
N PRO A 74 -29.34 42.84 18.89
CA PRO A 74 -30.09 41.86 19.69
C PRO A 74 -31.30 41.18 19.01
N GLU A 75 -31.54 39.97 19.54
CA GLU A 75 -32.82 39.34 19.90
C GLU A 75 -33.87 38.89 18.88
N TYR A 76 -34.32 37.66 19.15
CA TYR A 76 -35.30 36.85 18.46
C TYR A 76 -36.62 36.89 19.25
N ALA A 77 -37.70 37.43 18.69
CA ALA A 77 -39.08 37.13 19.08
C ALA A 77 -40.09 37.65 18.05
N ALA A 78 -41.01 36.78 17.61
CA ALA A 78 -42.13 37.06 16.70
C ALA A 78 -43.16 38.05 17.31
N PRO A 79 -44.11 38.67 16.56
CA PRO A 79 -45.33 37.93 16.17
C PRO A 79 -46.14 38.44 14.92
N ALA A 80 -47.16 37.64 14.60
CA ALA A 80 -48.51 37.99 14.12
C ALA A 80 -48.81 38.31 12.63
N ARG A 81 -49.96 37.75 12.23
CA ARG A 81 -50.69 37.76 10.95
C ARG A 81 -51.38 39.11 10.71
N ASP A 82 -51.62 39.52 9.46
CA ASP A 82 -52.98 39.52 8.88
C ASP A 82 -53.02 39.78 7.36
N MET A 83 -54.17 39.43 6.78
CA MET A 83 -54.56 39.27 5.37
C MET A 83 -54.78 40.54 4.54
N THR A 84 -54.73 40.40 3.20
CA THR A 84 -55.72 40.74 2.14
C THR A 84 -54.96 40.69 0.79
N ASP A 85 -55.46 40.22 -0.35
CA ASP A 85 -56.74 40.44 -1.00
C ASP A 85 -56.90 39.39 -2.15
N TYR A 86 -58.07 38.75 -2.29
CA TYR A 86 -58.43 37.94 -3.47
C TYR A 86 -59.92 38.12 -3.76
N ARG A 87 -60.25 38.44 -5.03
CA ARG A 87 -61.60 38.76 -5.53
C ARG A 87 -62.22 37.58 -6.29
N GLU A 88 -63.46 37.25 -5.94
CA GLU A 88 -64.43 36.35 -6.62
C GLU A 88 -65.06 36.97 -7.90
N PRO A 89 -65.71 36.17 -8.78
CA PRO A 89 -67.17 35.89 -8.72
C PRO A 89 -67.53 34.44 -9.16
N ALA A 90 -68.72 33.83 -9.04
CA ALA A 90 -70.04 34.10 -8.46
C ALA A 90 -70.80 32.74 -8.34
N ARG A 91 -71.89 32.73 -7.56
CA ARG A 91 -72.68 31.58 -7.08
C ARG A 91 -73.73 31.03 -8.06
N GLU A 92 -74.05 29.73 -7.94
CA GLU A 92 -75.42 29.20 -8.13
C GLU A 92 -75.68 27.97 -7.23
N ALA A 93 -76.93 27.81 -6.77
CA ALA A 93 -77.34 27.01 -5.60
C ALA A 93 -77.98 25.63 -5.95
N PRO A 94 -78.22 24.70 -4.98
CA PRO A 94 -78.29 23.25 -5.22
C PRO A 94 -79.71 22.64 -5.27
N ARG A 95 -79.83 21.41 -5.82
CA ARG A 95 -81.03 20.53 -5.75
C ARG A 95 -80.66 19.02 -5.65
N PRO A 96 -81.59 18.14 -5.20
CA PRO A 96 -81.36 17.01 -4.28
C PRO A 96 -81.16 15.62 -4.97
N PRO A 97 -80.93 14.50 -4.22
CA PRO A 97 -80.33 13.26 -4.73
C PRO A 97 -81.34 12.13 -5.04
N ARG A 98 -80.82 11.09 -5.73
CA ARG A 98 -81.35 9.74 -6.12
C ARG A 98 -81.51 9.60 -7.64
N ASP A 99 -81.11 8.54 -8.34
CA ASP A 99 -80.99 7.11 -8.01
C ASP A 99 -79.88 6.39 -8.81
N ARG A 100 -79.27 5.41 -8.12
CA ARG A 100 -78.84 4.05 -8.51
C ARG A 100 -78.10 3.70 -9.82
N ASP A 101 -77.09 2.86 -9.56
CA ASP A 101 -76.57 1.71 -10.31
C ASP A 101 -75.74 1.95 -11.59
N THR A 102 -74.42 1.72 -11.50
CA THR A 102 -73.81 0.43 -11.90
C THR A 102 -72.27 0.46 -11.78
N ASP A 103 -71.75 -0.54 -11.06
CA ASP A 103 -70.52 -1.31 -11.33
C ASP A 103 -69.19 -0.60 -11.68
N ALA A 104 -68.33 -0.41 -10.69
CA ALA A 104 -66.87 -0.43 -10.86
C ALA A 104 -66.18 -0.67 -9.51
N GLY A 105 -65.69 -1.90 -9.28
CA GLY A 105 -64.89 -2.25 -8.11
C GLY A 105 -63.58 -1.45 -8.00
N PRO A 106 -62.94 -1.45 -6.81
CA PRO A 106 -61.72 -0.67 -6.56
C PRO A 106 -60.60 -1.13 -7.50
N ARG A 107 -60.13 -0.22 -8.36
CA ARG A 107 -58.92 -0.44 -9.17
C ARG A 107 -57.73 -0.54 -8.22
N ILE A 108 -57.25 -1.77 -8.03
CA ILE A 108 -55.93 -2.04 -7.46
C ILE A 108 -54.91 -1.29 -8.34
N PRO A 109 -54.09 -0.38 -7.78
CA PRO A 109 -53.07 0.28 -8.58
C PRO A 109 -52.14 -0.78 -9.16
N ALA A 110 -51.91 -0.71 -10.47
CA ALA A 110 -50.98 -1.61 -11.15
C ALA A 110 -49.63 -1.62 -10.40
N PRO A 111 -48.98 -2.78 -10.26
CA PRO A 111 -47.69 -2.84 -9.59
C PRO A 111 -46.74 -1.85 -10.27
N ARG A 112 -46.09 -1.01 -9.46
CA ARG A 112 -44.97 -0.19 -9.94
C ARG A 112 -43.99 -1.13 -10.65
N PRO A 113 -43.42 -0.73 -11.80
CA PRO A 113 -42.32 -1.50 -12.37
C PRO A 113 -41.24 -1.69 -11.29
N PRO A 114 -40.63 -2.88 -11.19
CA PRO A 114 -39.64 -3.16 -10.17
C PRO A 114 -38.58 -2.07 -10.22
N SER A 115 -38.25 -1.50 -9.06
CA SER A 115 -37.16 -0.54 -8.97
C SER A 115 -35.86 -1.22 -9.45
N ALA A 116 -34.93 -0.48 -10.06
CA ALA A 116 -33.63 -1.02 -10.50
C ALA A 116 -32.77 -1.60 -9.36
N HIS A 117 -33.29 -1.58 -8.12
CA HIS A 117 -32.69 -2.05 -6.88
C HIS A 117 -33.22 -3.41 -6.41
N GLU A 118 -34.16 -4.05 -7.13
CA GLU A 118 -34.77 -5.33 -6.71
C GLU A 118 -33.98 -6.59 -7.13
N GLY A 119 -32.82 -6.42 -7.76
CA GLY A 119 -31.90 -7.53 -8.04
C GLY A 119 -30.96 -7.86 -6.87
N PRO A 120 -30.47 -9.11 -6.76
CA PRO A 120 -29.45 -9.47 -5.76
C PRO A 120 -28.22 -8.56 -5.87
N ASP A 121 -27.55 -8.31 -4.74
CA ASP A 121 -26.34 -7.50 -4.71
C ASP A 121 -25.29 -8.06 -5.69
N PRO A 122 -24.83 -7.30 -6.71
CA PRO A 122 -23.94 -7.83 -7.74
C PRO A 122 -22.63 -8.36 -7.19
N GLU A 123 -22.17 -7.87 -6.04
CA GLU A 123 -21.00 -8.41 -5.36
C GLU A 123 -21.29 -9.81 -4.78
N GLN A 124 -22.41 -9.98 -4.08
CA GLN A 124 -22.85 -11.29 -3.58
C GLN A 124 -23.11 -12.27 -4.73
N ALA A 125 -23.71 -11.79 -5.83
CA ALA A 125 -23.95 -12.61 -7.01
C ALA A 125 -22.64 -13.09 -7.67
N LEU A 126 -21.59 -12.26 -7.68
CA LEU A 126 -20.27 -12.65 -8.17
C LEU A 126 -19.52 -13.56 -7.18
N ALA A 127 -19.69 -13.35 -5.88
CA ALA A 127 -19.07 -14.17 -4.84
C ALA A 127 -19.68 -15.58 -4.75
N ALA A 128 -20.96 -15.71 -5.09
CA ALA A 128 -21.68 -16.98 -5.16
C ALA A 128 -21.54 -17.68 -6.53
N PHE A 129 -20.79 -17.10 -7.46
CA PHE A 129 -20.59 -17.67 -8.78
C PHE A 129 -19.68 -18.90 -8.71
N ASP A 130 -20.05 -19.97 -9.40
CA ASP A 130 -19.27 -21.21 -9.43
C ASP A 130 -18.15 -21.10 -10.46
N TRP A 131 -16.96 -20.67 -10.01
CA TRP A 131 -15.84 -20.40 -10.89
C TRP A 131 -15.11 -21.68 -11.28
N ARG A 132 -15.18 -22.00 -12.58
CA ARG A 132 -14.39 -23.06 -13.19
C ARG A 132 -13.12 -22.50 -13.80
N TYR A 133 -12.03 -23.26 -13.75
CA TYR A 133 -10.74 -22.85 -14.29
C TYR A 133 -10.29 -23.82 -15.36
N ASP A 134 -9.70 -23.27 -16.41
CA ASP A 134 -9.03 -24.05 -17.43
C ASP A 134 -7.75 -24.65 -16.82
N PRO A 135 -7.54 -25.98 -16.92
CA PRO A 135 -6.43 -26.65 -16.27
C PRO A 135 -5.06 -26.26 -16.85
N ASP A 136 -4.99 -25.67 -18.05
CA ASP A 136 -3.74 -25.39 -18.76
C ASP A 136 -3.38 -23.91 -18.81
N THR A 137 -4.38 -23.03 -18.69
CA THR A 137 -4.20 -21.58 -18.64
C THR A 137 -4.49 -21.01 -17.26
N LEU A 138 -5.14 -21.77 -16.38
CA LEU A 138 -5.56 -21.34 -15.04
C LEU A 138 -6.50 -20.13 -15.03
N ARG A 139 -7.13 -19.85 -16.18
CA ARG A 139 -8.07 -18.74 -16.38
C ARG A 139 -9.51 -19.19 -16.13
N GLU A 140 -10.35 -18.26 -15.70
CA GLU A 140 -11.78 -18.50 -15.51
C GLU A 140 -12.45 -18.91 -16.83
N LEU A 141 -13.19 -20.03 -16.79
CA LEU A 141 -14.00 -20.54 -17.89
C LEU A 141 -15.45 -20.12 -17.70
N VAL A 142 -16.03 -19.57 -18.76
CA VAL A 142 -17.42 -19.08 -18.78
C VAL A 142 -18.11 -19.60 -20.02
N ASP A 143 -19.23 -20.30 -19.84
CA ASP A 143 -20.10 -20.72 -20.94
C ASP A 143 -21.06 -19.61 -21.39
N GLU A 144 -21.82 -19.85 -22.46
CA GLU A 144 -22.72 -18.83 -23.03
C GLU A 144 -23.82 -18.37 -22.05
N ARG A 145 -24.31 -19.27 -21.17
CA ARG A 145 -25.37 -18.93 -20.20
C ARG A 145 -24.79 -18.13 -19.03
N GLU A 146 -23.62 -18.54 -18.58
CA GLU A 146 -22.81 -17.85 -17.57
C GLU A 146 -22.44 -16.44 -18.05
N ALA A 147 -22.05 -16.28 -19.33
CA ALA A 147 -21.73 -14.99 -19.93
C ALA A 147 -22.94 -14.03 -19.94
N VAL A 148 -24.14 -14.52 -20.29
CA VAL A 148 -25.36 -13.71 -20.23
C VAL A 148 -25.66 -13.23 -18.81
N THR A 149 -25.40 -14.07 -17.81
CA THR A 149 -25.56 -13.73 -16.39
C THR A 149 -24.57 -12.64 -15.97
N LEU A 150 -23.30 -12.78 -16.34
CA LEU A 150 -22.26 -11.78 -16.09
C LEU A 150 -22.55 -10.43 -16.77
N MET A 151 -23.11 -10.44 -18.00
CA MET A 151 -23.57 -9.22 -18.67
C MET A 151 -24.71 -8.52 -17.92
N ALA A 152 -25.64 -9.28 -17.31
CA ALA A 152 -26.69 -8.71 -16.46
C ALA A 152 -26.10 -8.06 -15.19
N ILE A 153 -25.14 -8.73 -14.55
CA ILE A 153 -24.41 -8.19 -13.39
C ILE A 153 -23.66 -6.90 -13.78
N GLY A 154 -22.96 -6.88 -14.92
CA GLY A 154 -22.24 -5.70 -15.41
C GLY A 154 -23.14 -4.49 -15.68
N ARG A 155 -24.38 -4.73 -16.14
CA ARG A 155 -25.40 -3.67 -16.29
C ARG A 155 -25.87 -3.15 -14.93
N ALA A 156 -26.12 -4.03 -13.97
CA ALA A 156 -26.50 -3.65 -12.61
C ALA A 156 -25.40 -2.83 -11.91
N LEU A 157 -24.13 -3.23 -12.06
CA LEU A 157 -22.98 -2.47 -11.57
C LEU A 157 -22.90 -1.07 -12.19
N THR A 158 -23.18 -0.95 -13.49
CA THR A 158 -23.16 0.35 -14.19
C THR A 158 -24.22 1.30 -13.64
N ALA A 159 -25.45 0.84 -13.47
CA ALA A 159 -26.52 1.66 -12.90
C ALA A 159 -26.16 2.17 -11.49
N ARG A 160 -25.58 1.31 -10.65
CA ARG A 160 -25.14 1.68 -9.30
C ARG A 160 -23.97 2.66 -9.28
N ILE A 161 -23.05 2.60 -10.26
CA ILE A 161 -21.93 3.56 -10.35
C ILE A 161 -22.44 4.97 -10.58
N ASP A 162 -23.45 5.14 -11.43
CA ASP A 162 -23.98 6.44 -11.81
C ASP A 162 -24.71 7.14 -10.64
N GLU A 163 -25.21 6.36 -9.68
CA GLU A 163 -25.90 6.86 -8.47
C GLU A 163 -24.94 7.23 -7.32
N ARG A 164 -23.71 6.70 -7.32
CA ARG A 164 -22.79 6.77 -6.17
C ARG A 164 -21.70 7.81 -6.39
N HIS A 165 -21.50 8.64 -5.36
CA HIS A 165 -20.64 9.82 -5.43
C HIS A 165 -19.42 9.76 -4.49
N ASN A 166 -19.42 8.88 -3.49
CA ASN A 166 -18.27 8.73 -2.60
C ASN A 166 -17.17 7.85 -3.24
N ASP A 167 -15.91 8.13 -2.89
CA ASP A 167 -14.75 7.41 -3.46
C ASP A 167 -14.73 5.93 -3.10
N ALA A 168 -15.17 5.56 -1.89
CA ALA A 168 -15.19 4.18 -1.41
C ALA A 168 -16.08 3.26 -2.28
N ASP A 169 -17.31 3.68 -2.54
CA ASP A 169 -18.28 2.95 -3.35
C ASP A 169 -17.86 2.94 -4.82
N ARG A 170 -17.34 4.07 -5.34
CA ARG A 170 -16.87 4.14 -6.73
C ARG A 170 -15.68 3.20 -6.95
N ALA A 171 -14.68 3.22 -6.07
CA ALA A 171 -13.55 2.30 -6.13
C ALA A 171 -14.01 0.83 -6.16
N ARG A 172 -14.92 0.46 -5.27
CA ARG A 172 -15.48 -0.90 -5.21
C ARG A 172 -16.25 -1.27 -6.48
N LEU A 173 -17.18 -0.44 -6.93
CA LEU A 173 -18.04 -0.77 -8.06
C LEU A 173 -17.30 -0.78 -9.40
N PHE A 174 -16.40 0.18 -9.63
CA PHE A 174 -15.54 0.16 -10.83
C PHE A 174 -14.64 -1.07 -10.85
N SER A 175 -14.03 -1.45 -9.72
CA SER A 175 -13.16 -2.63 -9.69
C SER A 175 -13.92 -3.94 -9.89
N LEU A 176 -15.14 -4.08 -9.37
CA LEU A 176 -16.01 -5.23 -9.66
C LEU A 176 -16.40 -5.29 -11.14
N ARG A 177 -16.75 -4.14 -11.74
CA ARG A 177 -17.12 -4.09 -13.17
C ARG A 177 -15.91 -4.40 -14.07
N ALA A 178 -14.71 -4.01 -13.65
CA ALA A 178 -13.46 -4.37 -14.32
C ALA A 178 -13.26 -5.89 -14.32
N ALA A 179 -13.48 -6.58 -13.19
CA ALA A 179 -13.38 -8.04 -13.11
C ALA A 179 -14.40 -8.73 -14.04
N VAL A 180 -15.66 -8.27 -14.05
CA VAL A 180 -16.68 -8.80 -14.98
C VAL A 180 -16.28 -8.57 -16.44
N SER A 181 -15.81 -7.36 -16.78
CA SER A 181 -15.44 -7.03 -18.16
C SER A 181 -14.23 -7.84 -18.64
N ARG A 182 -13.27 -8.12 -17.74
CA ARG A 182 -12.11 -9.00 -18.02
C ARG A 182 -12.57 -10.40 -18.41
N VAL A 183 -13.43 -11.01 -17.61
CA VAL A 183 -13.94 -12.37 -17.85
C VAL A 183 -14.77 -12.43 -19.13
N LEU A 184 -15.53 -11.38 -19.45
CA LEU A 184 -16.27 -11.26 -20.71
C LEU A 184 -15.39 -10.95 -21.93
N GLY A 185 -14.07 -10.74 -21.74
CA GLY A 185 -13.11 -10.46 -22.81
C GLY A 185 -13.01 -9.00 -23.25
N ASP A 186 -13.76 -8.07 -22.64
CA ASP A 186 -13.66 -6.62 -22.92
C ASP A 186 -12.52 -5.99 -22.08
N LEU A 187 -11.29 -6.34 -22.45
CA LEU A 187 -10.06 -5.87 -21.77
C LEU A 187 -9.89 -4.33 -21.79
N PRO A 188 -10.17 -3.60 -22.90
CA PRO A 188 -10.06 -2.14 -22.91
C PRO A 188 -10.96 -1.47 -21.88
N ARG A 189 -12.21 -1.93 -21.76
CA ARG A 189 -13.14 -1.44 -20.74
C ARG A 189 -12.67 -1.82 -19.34
N ALA A 190 -12.23 -3.07 -19.15
CA ALA A 190 -11.73 -3.55 -17.87
C ALA A 190 -10.55 -2.71 -17.35
N LEU A 191 -9.60 -2.35 -18.22
CA LEU A 191 -8.47 -1.49 -17.87
C LEU A 191 -8.90 -0.07 -17.51
N ALA A 192 -9.82 0.52 -18.27
CA ALA A 192 -10.35 1.85 -17.99
C ALA A 192 -11.10 1.91 -16.64
N ASP A 193 -11.87 0.87 -16.33
CA ASP A 193 -12.56 0.73 -15.05
C ASP A 193 -11.59 0.50 -13.90
N GLY A 194 -10.61 -0.41 -14.06
CA GLY A 194 -9.63 -0.70 -13.02
C GLY A 194 -8.74 0.49 -12.65
N ARG A 195 -8.31 1.29 -13.63
CA ARG A 195 -7.54 2.53 -13.38
C ARG A 195 -8.35 3.58 -12.62
N ARG A 196 -9.62 3.78 -13.00
CA ARG A 196 -10.53 4.68 -12.27
C ARG A 196 -10.78 4.20 -10.84
N ALA A 197 -10.95 2.89 -10.67
CA ALA A 197 -11.11 2.30 -9.36
C ALA A 197 -9.90 2.56 -8.46
N LEU A 198 -8.68 2.41 -9.01
CA LEU A 198 -7.44 2.62 -8.25
C LEU A 198 -7.32 4.06 -7.76
N ALA A 199 -7.56 5.05 -8.63
CA ALA A 199 -7.54 6.46 -8.24
C ALA A 199 -8.51 6.78 -7.08
N HIS A 200 -9.75 6.26 -7.16
CA HIS A 200 -10.72 6.40 -6.08
C HIS A 200 -10.28 5.66 -4.80
N ALA A 201 -9.68 4.47 -4.92
CA ALA A 201 -9.20 3.71 -3.77
C ALA A 201 -8.07 4.43 -3.04
N GLU A 202 -7.10 4.96 -3.78
CA GLU A 202 -5.97 5.74 -3.25
C GLU A 202 -6.45 7.00 -2.51
N ALA A 203 -7.46 7.70 -3.06
CA ALA A 203 -8.08 8.85 -2.41
C ALA A 203 -8.67 8.50 -1.03
N THR A 204 -9.13 7.26 -0.83
CA THR A 204 -9.64 6.83 0.47
C THR A 204 -8.54 6.53 1.50
N GLY A 205 -7.33 6.22 1.04
CA GLY A 205 -6.21 5.86 1.91
C GLY A 205 -6.35 4.56 2.70
N GLU A 206 -7.38 3.75 2.43
CA GLU A 206 -7.62 2.47 3.11
C GLU A 206 -6.81 1.34 2.47
N LEU A 207 -5.82 0.79 3.18
CA LEU A 207 -4.89 -0.22 2.66
C LEU A 207 -5.59 -1.44 2.05
N ARG A 208 -6.57 -2.03 2.75
CA ARG A 208 -7.31 -3.21 2.25
C ARG A 208 -8.01 -2.93 0.92
N ARG A 209 -8.62 -1.74 0.78
CA ARG A 209 -9.32 -1.36 -0.45
C ARG A 209 -8.35 -1.16 -1.60
N ILE A 210 -7.26 -0.42 -1.35
CA ILE A 210 -6.20 -0.19 -2.33
C ILE A 210 -5.64 -1.54 -2.82
N ALA A 211 -5.30 -2.44 -1.91
CA ALA A 211 -4.76 -3.76 -2.25
C ALA A 211 -5.72 -4.61 -3.12
N ILE A 212 -7.01 -4.68 -2.77
CA ILE A 212 -8.01 -5.42 -3.56
C ILE A 212 -8.12 -4.84 -4.97
N VAL A 213 -8.16 -3.51 -5.09
CA VAL A 213 -8.29 -2.84 -6.39
C VAL A 213 -7.02 -3.00 -7.24
N GLN A 214 -5.84 -2.88 -6.63
CA GLN A 214 -4.56 -3.15 -7.29
C GLN A 214 -4.50 -4.58 -7.83
N ALA A 215 -4.89 -5.56 -7.03
CA ALA A 215 -4.90 -6.96 -7.44
C ALA A 215 -5.86 -7.24 -8.60
N ARG A 216 -7.09 -6.71 -8.54
CA ARG A 216 -8.07 -6.84 -9.65
C ARG A 216 -7.53 -6.21 -10.94
N LEU A 217 -6.97 -5.00 -10.87
CA LEU A 217 -6.37 -4.33 -12.03
C LEU A 217 -5.16 -5.11 -12.56
N ALA A 218 -4.31 -5.64 -11.68
CA ALA A 218 -3.18 -6.49 -12.05
C ALA A 218 -3.65 -7.74 -12.81
N HIS A 219 -4.76 -8.35 -12.41
CA HIS A 219 -5.38 -9.49 -13.10
C HIS A 219 -5.85 -9.11 -14.51
N VAL A 220 -6.41 -7.89 -14.70
CA VAL A 220 -6.76 -7.38 -16.04
C VAL A 220 -5.50 -7.20 -16.89
N LEU A 221 -4.45 -6.61 -16.33
CA LEU A 221 -3.17 -6.38 -17.03
C LEU A 221 -2.49 -7.70 -17.42
N GLN A 222 -2.53 -8.71 -16.54
CA GLN A 222 -2.07 -10.06 -16.84
C GLN A 222 -2.77 -10.63 -18.08
N TRP A 223 -4.11 -10.52 -18.15
CA TRP A 223 -4.88 -11.01 -19.30
C TRP A 223 -4.60 -10.22 -20.59
N ALA A 224 -4.30 -8.93 -20.45
CA ALA A 224 -3.87 -8.07 -21.56
C ALA A 224 -2.42 -8.33 -22.02
N GLY A 225 -1.64 -9.15 -21.29
CA GLY A 225 -0.22 -9.40 -21.56
C GLY A 225 0.72 -8.29 -21.07
N GLU A 226 0.22 -7.32 -20.32
CA GLU A 226 0.98 -6.20 -19.74
C GLU A 226 1.65 -6.63 -18.43
N PHE A 227 2.48 -7.66 -18.51
CA PHE A 227 2.97 -8.39 -17.34
C PHE A 227 3.84 -7.57 -16.39
N ALA A 228 4.64 -6.65 -16.91
CA ALA A 228 5.53 -5.83 -16.07
C ALA A 228 4.74 -4.98 -15.06
N GLU A 229 3.66 -4.35 -15.52
CA GLU A 229 2.80 -3.54 -14.65
C GLU A 229 1.91 -4.44 -13.78
N ALA A 230 1.46 -5.59 -14.28
CA ALA A 230 0.73 -6.57 -13.49
C ALA A 230 1.55 -7.05 -12.28
N ASP A 231 2.79 -7.49 -12.48
CA ASP A 231 3.67 -7.95 -11.40
C ASP A 231 3.96 -6.84 -10.39
N ARG A 232 4.11 -5.58 -10.87
CA ARG A 232 4.30 -4.41 -10.01
C ARG A 232 3.11 -4.19 -9.09
N LEU A 233 1.90 -4.15 -9.65
CA LEU A 233 0.67 -3.94 -8.88
C LEU A 233 0.39 -5.10 -7.93
N PHE A 234 0.62 -6.34 -8.34
CA PHE A 234 0.51 -7.49 -7.45
C PHE A 234 1.48 -7.42 -6.28
N THR A 235 2.72 -6.96 -6.53
CA THR A 235 3.73 -6.76 -5.48
C THR A 235 3.27 -5.70 -4.48
N LEU A 236 2.72 -4.57 -4.96
CA LEU A 236 2.17 -3.50 -4.11
C LEU A 236 0.94 -3.96 -3.31
N ALA A 237 0.09 -4.79 -3.92
CA ALA A 237 -1.11 -5.31 -3.30
C ALA A 237 -0.81 -6.31 -2.17
N ASN A 238 0.30 -7.04 -2.22
CA ASN A 238 0.63 -8.09 -1.25
C ASN A 238 1.30 -7.56 0.03
N SER A 239 0.62 -6.64 0.73
CA SER A 239 1.10 -6.14 2.02
C SER A 239 1.03 -7.22 3.11
N GLY A 240 2.08 -7.28 3.94
CA GLY A 240 2.11 -8.15 5.12
C GLY A 240 1.10 -7.76 6.20
N GLU A 241 0.52 -6.56 6.12
CA GLU A 241 -0.53 -6.10 7.03
C GLU A 241 -1.92 -6.63 6.66
N LEU A 242 -2.11 -7.34 5.54
CA LEU A 242 -3.41 -7.88 5.14
C LEU A 242 -3.76 -9.19 5.88
N PRO A 243 -5.05 -9.53 6.03
CA PRO A 243 -5.46 -10.82 6.60
C PRO A 243 -4.92 -11.99 5.77
N ASP A 244 -4.60 -13.10 6.44
CA ASP A 244 -4.02 -14.29 5.81
C ASP A 244 -4.88 -14.83 4.65
N ARG A 245 -6.21 -14.77 4.77
CA ARG A 245 -7.13 -15.13 3.68
C ARG A 245 -6.96 -14.29 2.42
N LEU A 246 -6.80 -12.98 2.57
CA LEU A 246 -6.60 -12.09 1.43
C LEU A 246 -5.19 -12.29 0.86
N ARG A 247 -4.18 -12.43 1.73
CA ARG A 247 -2.79 -12.72 1.30
C ARG A 247 -2.67 -14.04 0.55
N ALA A 248 -3.37 -15.08 0.98
CA ALA A 248 -3.39 -16.36 0.27
C ALA A 248 -3.96 -16.20 -1.14
N SER A 249 -5.04 -15.43 -1.27
CA SER A 249 -5.62 -15.11 -2.58
C SER A 249 -4.64 -14.30 -3.44
N MET A 250 -3.97 -13.29 -2.88
CA MET A 250 -2.92 -12.53 -3.59
C MET A 250 -1.82 -13.45 -4.10
N HIS A 251 -1.34 -14.36 -3.26
CA HIS A 251 -0.33 -15.34 -3.64
C HIS A 251 -0.80 -16.27 -4.76
N GLN A 252 -2.05 -16.72 -4.77
CA GLN A 252 -2.58 -17.45 -5.91
C GLN A 252 -2.51 -16.65 -7.21
N HIS A 253 -2.95 -15.39 -7.21
CA HIS A 253 -2.96 -14.57 -8.42
C HIS A 253 -1.55 -14.22 -8.90
N ILE A 254 -0.62 -13.93 -7.98
CA ILE A 254 0.81 -13.77 -8.31
C ILE A 254 1.35 -15.04 -8.94
N GLY A 255 1.03 -16.21 -8.37
CA GLY A 255 1.43 -17.50 -8.92
C GLY A 255 0.91 -17.73 -10.34
N LYS A 256 -0.36 -17.41 -10.61
CA LYS A 256 -0.96 -17.45 -11.95
C LYS A 256 -0.27 -16.49 -12.93
N CYS A 257 0.06 -15.28 -12.48
CA CYS A 257 0.78 -14.29 -13.30
C CYS A 257 2.22 -14.77 -13.64
N ALA A 258 2.92 -15.37 -12.67
CA ALA A 258 4.24 -15.98 -12.89
C ALA A 258 4.16 -17.20 -13.82
N TYR A 259 3.10 -18.01 -13.68
CA TYR A 259 2.80 -19.15 -14.55
C TYR A 259 2.63 -18.73 -16.02
N ASP A 260 1.80 -17.72 -16.29
CA ASP A 260 1.57 -17.18 -17.65
C ASP A 260 2.87 -16.69 -18.32
N GLN A 261 3.84 -16.26 -17.51
CA GLN A 261 5.15 -15.77 -17.96
C GLN A 261 6.23 -16.87 -18.01
N GLY A 262 5.89 -18.12 -17.71
CA GLY A 262 6.80 -19.25 -17.69
C GLY A 262 7.81 -19.26 -16.54
N ARG A 263 7.55 -18.51 -15.45
CA ARG A 263 8.38 -18.49 -14.24
C ARG A 263 7.88 -19.51 -13.22
N TYR A 264 8.08 -20.78 -13.51
CA TYR A 264 7.41 -21.86 -12.78
C TYR A 264 7.90 -22.04 -11.35
N MET A 265 9.18 -21.79 -11.07
CA MET A 265 9.70 -21.83 -9.70
C MET A 265 9.06 -20.73 -8.82
N GLU A 266 8.90 -19.52 -9.37
CA GLU A 266 8.23 -18.40 -8.71
C GLU A 266 6.75 -18.72 -8.47
N ALA A 267 6.08 -19.32 -9.47
CA ALA A 267 4.70 -19.76 -9.35
C ALA A 267 4.52 -20.80 -8.22
N CYS A 268 5.36 -21.84 -8.16
CA CYS A 268 5.34 -22.84 -7.08
C CYS A 268 5.49 -22.20 -5.70
N ASN A 269 6.48 -21.33 -5.50
CA ASN A 269 6.71 -20.67 -4.21
C ASN A 269 5.47 -19.89 -3.74
N HIS A 270 4.76 -19.24 -4.68
CA HIS A 270 3.55 -18.51 -4.35
C HIS A 270 2.36 -19.42 -4.06
N PHE A 271 2.17 -20.50 -4.83
CA PHE A 271 1.13 -21.49 -4.54
C PHE A 271 1.33 -22.19 -3.20
N GLU A 272 2.56 -22.59 -2.88
CA GLU A 272 2.91 -23.13 -1.56
C GLU A 272 2.60 -22.13 -0.45
N ARG A 273 2.97 -20.85 -0.65
CA ARG A 273 2.68 -19.81 0.33
C ARG A 273 1.17 -19.59 0.54
N ALA A 274 0.37 -19.73 -0.52
CA ALA A 274 -1.09 -19.65 -0.40
C ALA A 274 -1.66 -20.81 0.43
N LEU A 275 -1.15 -22.04 0.24
CA LEU A 275 -1.52 -23.21 1.05
C LEU A 275 -1.11 -23.05 2.51
N ASP A 276 0.11 -22.57 2.79
CA ASP A 276 0.59 -22.34 4.15
C ASP A 276 -0.29 -21.37 4.95
N LEU A 277 -0.79 -20.32 4.26
CA LEU A 277 -1.64 -19.28 4.85
C LEU A 277 -3.07 -19.75 5.12
N ARG A 278 -3.61 -20.71 4.35
CA ARG A 278 -4.99 -21.21 4.53
C ARG A 278 -5.10 -22.57 5.21
N ARG A 279 -4.02 -23.34 5.25
CA ARG A 279 -3.99 -24.72 5.78
C ARG A 279 -5.22 -25.51 5.30
N ALA A 280 -6.03 -26.06 6.21
CA ALA A 280 -7.21 -26.87 5.89
C ALA A 280 -8.55 -26.09 5.91
N GLU A 281 -8.52 -24.76 5.96
CA GLU A 281 -9.71 -23.92 6.21
C GLU A 281 -10.51 -23.55 4.95
N ASP A 282 -10.02 -23.93 3.75
CA ASP A 282 -10.65 -23.58 2.48
C ASP A 282 -10.45 -24.66 1.41
N PRO A 283 -11.30 -25.70 1.40
CA PRO A 283 -11.16 -26.82 0.46
C PRO A 283 -11.19 -26.41 -1.01
N GLU A 284 -11.96 -25.36 -1.34
CA GLU A 284 -12.08 -24.86 -2.71
C GLU A 284 -10.79 -24.17 -3.16
N MET A 285 -10.23 -23.29 -2.32
CA MET A 285 -8.93 -22.65 -2.58
C MET A 285 -7.80 -23.69 -2.67
N ILE A 286 -7.81 -24.69 -1.79
CA ILE A 286 -6.81 -25.77 -1.81
C ILE A 286 -6.89 -26.52 -3.14
N ALA A 287 -8.08 -26.96 -3.56
CA ALA A 287 -8.28 -27.66 -4.83
C ALA A 287 -7.84 -26.80 -6.04
N GLN A 288 -8.13 -25.50 -6.03
CA GLN A 288 -7.67 -24.57 -7.06
C GLN A 288 -6.14 -24.42 -7.07
N THR A 289 -5.50 -24.43 -5.90
CA THR A 289 -4.03 -24.33 -5.78
C THR A 289 -3.35 -25.62 -6.25
N GLU A 290 -3.92 -26.77 -5.90
CA GLU A 290 -3.45 -28.09 -6.35
C GLU A 290 -3.55 -28.21 -7.88
N LEU A 291 -4.68 -27.79 -8.47
CA LEU A 291 -4.84 -27.71 -9.92
C LEU A 291 -3.75 -26.85 -10.57
N ALA A 292 -3.41 -25.71 -9.95
CA ALA A 292 -2.38 -24.82 -10.44
C ALA A 292 -0.97 -25.43 -10.35
N LEU A 293 -0.66 -26.14 -9.26
CA LEU A 293 0.60 -26.89 -9.10
C LEU A 293 0.71 -28.01 -10.13
N ASP A 294 -0.36 -28.76 -10.38
CA ASP A 294 -0.40 -29.79 -11.43
C ASP A 294 -0.14 -29.18 -12.82
N ALA A 295 -0.73 -28.02 -13.11
CA ALA A 295 -0.48 -27.29 -14.34
C ALA A 295 0.99 -26.83 -14.46
N VAL A 296 1.60 -26.39 -13.36
CA VAL A 296 3.03 -26.06 -13.32
C VAL A 296 3.88 -27.27 -13.64
N PHE A 297 3.66 -28.42 -12.96
CA PHE A 297 4.46 -29.62 -13.18
C PHE A 297 4.36 -30.14 -14.61
N ARG A 298 3.17 -30.08 -15.23
CA ARG A 298 2.99 -30.41 -16.65
C ARG A 298 3.84 -29.52 -17.56
N ARG A 299 3.82 -28.18 -17.35
CA ARG A 299 4.63 -27.24 -18.14
C ARG A 299 6.13 -27.40 -17.92
N VAL A 300 6.55 -27.67 -16.69
CA VAL A 300 7.97 -27.88 -16.34
C VAL A 300 8.51 -29.13 -17.05
N ALA A 301 7.72 -30.20 -17.15
CA ALA A 301 8.11 -31.40 -17.90
C ALA A 301 8.35 -31.11 -19.39
N GLU A 302 7.63 -30.16 -19.97
CA GLU A 302 7.76 -29.77 -21.38
C GLU A 302 8.86 -28.72 -21.64
N ARG A 303 8.98 -27.71 -20.77
CA ARG A 303 9.73 -26.47 -21.04
C ARG A 303 10.83 -26.18 -20.01
N GLY A 304 10.99 -27.03 -19.00
CA GLY A 304 11.85 -26.77 -17.85
C GLY A 304 11.28 -25.69 -16.91
N TRP A 305 12.03 -25.36 -15.85
CA TRP A 305 11.59 -24.48 -14.76
C TRP A 305 11.47 -22.98 -15.12
N GLY A 306 12.00 -22.58 -16.27
CA GLY A 306 12.08 -21.17 -16.65
C GLY A 306 13.15 -20.40 -15.88
N PRO A 307 13.09 -19.05 -15.85
CA PRO A 307 14.07 -18.22 -15.16
C PRO A 307 13.89 -18.28 -13.64
N TYR A 308 14.92 -17.84 -12.90
CA TYR A 308 14.88 -17.76 -11.44
C TYR A 308 13.81 -16.76 -10.95
N PRO A 309 13.23 -17.01 -9.76
CA PRO A 309 12.27 -16.10 -9.15
C PRO A 309 12.84 -14.70 -8.96
N ARG A 310 12.03 -13.68 -9.25
CA ARG A 310 12.40 -12.27 -9.08
C ARG A 310 12.08 -11.77 -7.69
N THR A 311 12.92 -10.86 -7.17
CA THR A 311 12.66 -10.24 -5.86
C THR A 311 11.66 -9.08 -5.99
N PRO A 312 10.90 -8.72 -4.92
CA PRO A 312 10.02 -7.54 -4.96
C PRO A 312 10.72 -6.27 -5.45
N GLU A 313 11.99 -6.08 -5.12
CA GLU A 313 12.79 -4.93 -5.54
C GLU A 313 13.05 -4.92 -7.06
N GLU A 314 13.27 -6.09 -7.66
CA GLU A 314 13.44 -6.24 -9.11
C GLU A 314 12.14 -5.95 -9.87
N LEU A 315 11.00 -6.41 -9.34
CA LEU A 315 9.67 -6.17 -9.93
C LEU A 315 9.26 -4.71 -9.88
N LEU A 316 9.57 -4.04 -8.78
CA LEU A 316 9.28 -2.62 -8.61
C LEU A 316 10.24 -1.72 -9.42
N GLN A 317 11.23 -2.30 -10.10
CA GLN A 317 12.32 -1.59 -10.81
C GLN A 317 12.93 -0.48 -9.95
N LEU A 318 12.97 -0.70 -8.64
CA LEU A 318 13.74 0.15 -7.76
C LEU A 318 15.18 -0.07 -8.21
N ARG A 319 15.83 0.95 -8.81
CA ARG A 319 17.28 0.93 -8.99
C ARG A 319 17.84 0.44 -7.66
N ARG A 320 18.41 -0.77 -7.62
CA ARG A 320 18.97 -1.31 -6.37
C ARG A 320 20.00 -0.30 -5.95
N PRO A 321 19.74 0.45 -4.87
CA PRO A 321 20.68 1.48 -4.53
C PRO A 321 21.97 0.78 -4.09
N PRO A 322 23.13 1.42 -4.30
CA PRO A 322 24.39 0.86 -3.89
C PRO A 322 24.31 0.39 -2.43
N VAL A 323 24.81 -0.80 -2.10
CA VAL A 323 24.77 -1.33 -0.74
C VAL A 323 26.08 -1.02 0.00
N PRO A 324 26.05 -0.64 1.28
CA PRO A 324 27.26 -0.43 2.07
C PRO A 324 28.18 -1.65 2.02
N ALA A 325 29.46 -1.42 1.73
CA ALA A 325 30.47 -2.46 1.75
C ALA A 325 31.76 -1.91 2.36
N PHE A 326 32.34 -2.67 3.28
CA PHE A 326 33.60 -2.34 3.92
C PHE A 326 34.77 -2.90 3.11
N SER A 327 35.81 -2.09 2.93
CA SER A 327 37.06 -2.50 2.29
C SER A 327 38.12 -2.72 3.36
N GLU A 328 38.53 -3.97 3.57
CA GLU A 328 39.60 -4.31 4.52
C GLU A 328 40.95 -3.66 4.14
N GLU A 329 41.26 -3.58 2.84
CA GLU A 329 42.51 -2.95 2.36
C GLU A 329 42.61 -1.47 2.73
N LYS A 330 41.48 -0.75 2.69
CA LYS A 330 41.43 0.70 2.94
C LYS A 330 40.96 1.06 4.34
N GLU A 331 40.47 0.10 5.11
CA GLU A 331 39.77 0.29 6.38
C GLU A 331 38.65 1.35 6.31
N LEU A 332 37.96 1.41 5.16
CA LEU A 332 36.94 2.41 4.88
C LEU A 332 35.73 1.77 4.20
N TRP A 333 34.59 2.42 4.38
CA TRP A 333 33.34 2.08 3.73
C TRP A 333 33.20 2.74 2.36
N GLY A 334 32.61 2.01 1.44
CA GLY A 334 32.10 2.47 0.15
C GLY A 334 30.75 1.83 -0.12
N TYR A 335 30.31 1.86 -1.37
CA TYR A 335 29.08 1.19 -1.79
C TYR A 335 29.27 0.36 -3.05
N THR A 336 28.68 -0.84 -3.06
CA THR A 336 28.80 -1.80 -4.15
C THR A 336 27.48 -1.99 -4.90
N GLY A 337 27.60 -2.38 -6.17
CA GLY A 337 26.49 -2.84 -6.99
C GLY A 337 26.14 -4.31 -6.75
N PRO A 338 25.11 -4.84 -7.44
CA PRO A 338 24.70 -6.23 -7.34
C PRO A 338 25.80 -7.24 -7.73
N ASP A 339 26.76 -6.81 -8.54
CA ASP A 339 27.93 -7.59 -8.97
C ASP A 339 29.09 -7.57 -7.97
N GLY A 340 28.92 -6.89 -6.84
CA GLY A 340 29.93 -6.73 -5.79
C GLY A 340 31.02 -5.71 -6.12
N GLN A 341 30.93 -5.03 -7.27
CA GLN A 341 31.89 -3.98 -7.63
C GLN A 341 31.56 -2.67 -6.92
N PHE A 342 32.57 -1.94 -6.46
CA PHE A 342 32.37 -0.63 -5.84
C PHE A 342 31.90 0.40 -6.88
N LEU A 343 30.64 0.81 -6.79
CA LEU A 343 30.10 1.94 -7.54
C LEU A 343 30.55 3.27 -6.91
N ILE A 344 30.63 3.29 -5.58
CA ILE A 344 31.22 4.40 -4.81
C ILE A 344 32.42 3.85 -4.06
N ALA A 345 33.61 4.28 -4.47
CA ALA A 345 34.86 3.77 -3.93
C ALA A 345 34.97 3.98 -2.40
N PRO A 346 35.58 3.04 -1.66
CA PRO A 346 35.74 3.16 -0.22
C PRO A 346 36.51 4.42 0.16
N ARG A 347 35.86 5.32 0.90
CA ARG A 347 36.42 6.61 1.33
C ARG A 347 35.76 7.18 2.60
N TYR A 348 34.84 6.45 3.23
CA TYR A 348 34.04 6.91 4.36
C TYR A 348 34.37 6.13 5.63
N ASN A 349 34.38 6.80 6.77
CA ASN A 349 34.59 6.16 8.08
C ASN A 349 33.34 5.40 8.54
N ASP A 350 32.16 5.91 8.18
CA ASP A 350 30.88 5.29 8.48
C ASP A 350 29.84 5.67 7.40
N VAL A 351 28.83 4.83 7.21
CA VAL A 351 27.83 4.97 6.15
C VAL A 351 26.46 4.40 6.59
N GLN A 352 25.37 5.04 6.17
CA GLN A 352 24.03 4.47 6.24
C GLN A 352 23.63 3.87 4.88
N PRO A 353 22.70 2.89 4.86
CA PRO A 353 22.09 2.42 3.63
C PRO A 353 21.38 3.57 2.89
N PHE A 354 21.40 3.51 1.56
CA PHE A 354 20.62 4.42 0.74
C PHE A 354 19.12 4.26 1.00
N ARG A 355 18.45 5.39 1.23
CA ARG A 355 16.98 5.52 1.33
C ARG A 355 16.56 6.75 0.52
N ASP A 356 15.45 6.65 -0.20
CA ASP A 356 14.98 7.69 -1.14
C ASP A 356 16.06 8.20 -2.12
N GLY A 357 17.00 7.34 -2.52
CA GLY A 357 18.06 7.69 -3.47
C GLY A 357 19.20 8.53 -2.90
N VAL A 358 19.30 8.68 -1.58
CA VAL A 358 20.40 9.37 -0.89
C VAL A 358 20.91 8.56 0.30
N ALA A 359 22.13 8.82 0.76
CA ALA A 359 22.70 8.15 1.93
C ALA A 359 23.55 9.09 2.78
N TRP A 360 23.48 8.91 4.10
CA TRP A 360 24.35 9.61 5.04
C TRP A 360 25.71 8.90 5.14
N VAL A 361 26.79 9.68 5.10
CA VAL A 361 28.18 9.18 5.20
C VAL A 361 29.00 10.07 6.12
N GLN A 362 30.00 9.49 6.79
CA GLN A 362 30.99 10.22 7.58
C GLN A 362 32.34 10.20 6.86
N LEU A 363 32.95 11.37 6.68
CA LEU A 363 34.30 11.46 6.16
C LEU A 363 35.33 11.08 7.24
N PRO A 364 36.50 10.53 6.85
CA PRO A 364 37.59 10.27 7.77
C PRO A 364 37.97 11.53 8.56
N GLY A 365 38.02 11.42 9.89
CA GLY A 365 38.34 12.53 10.79
C GLY A 365 37.19 13.52 11.06
N ALA A 366 36.01 13.33 10.45
CA ALA A 366 34.82 14.12 10.73
C ALA A 366 33.85 13.33 11.62
N LEU A 367 33.30 13.99 12.64
CA LEU A 367 32.22 13.44 13.48
C LEU A 367 30.82 13.77 12.91
N THR A 368 30.77 14.59 11.87
CA THR A 368 29.53 15.08 11.27
C THR A 368 29.19 14.30 10.02
N TRP A 369 27.88 14.11 9.81
CA TRP A 369 27.34 13.41 8.65
C TRP A 369 27.24 14.35 7.44
N ALA A 370 27.55 13.79 6.27
CA ALA A 370 27.34 14.36 4.95
C ALA A 370 26.31 13.53 4.19
N LEU A 371 25.56 14.16 3.28
CA LEU A 371 24.59 13.45 2.44
C LEU A 371 25.15 13.28 1.03
N ILE A 372 25.02 12.09 0.47
CA ILE A 372 25.40 11.80 -0.92
C ILE A 372 24.23 11.26 -1.74
N ASP A 373 24.28 11.43 -3.05
CA ASP A 373 23.37 10.79 -4.01
C ASP A 373 23.88 9.42 -4.49
N LEU A 374 23.13 8.78 -5.40
CA LEU A 374 23.44 7.46 -5.96
C LEU A 374 24.76 7.42 -6.75
N ASP A 375 25.24 8.56 -7.25
CA ASP A 375 26.50 8.69 -7.98
C ASP A 375 27.67 9.04 -7.03
N GLY A 376 27.38 9.17 -5.72
CA GLY A 376 28.34 9.57 -4.70
C GLY A 376 28.65 11.06 -4.67
N GLN A 377 27.85 11.89 -5.35
CA GLN A 377 27.99 13.34 -5.26
C GLN A 377 27.45 13.84 -3.93
N MET A 378 28.17 14.77 -3.32
CA MET A 378 27.82 15.29 -2.01
C MET A 378 26.77 16.39 -2.12
N LEU A 379 25.58 16.13 -1.58
CA LEU A 379 24.45 17.04 -1.52
C LEU A 379 24.53 17.95 -0.30
N ILE A 380 24.84 17.38 0.88
CA ILE A 380 24.99 18.12 2.13
C ILE A 380 26.40 17.91 2.67
N GLN A 381 27.08 19.01 2.95
CA GLN A 381 28.47 19.01 3.41
C GLN A 381 28.57 18.74 4.92
N PRO A 382 29.65 18.10 5.40
CA PRO A 382 29.87 17.89 6.85
C PRO A 382 29.91 19.21 7.65
N ALA A 383 30.32 20.30 7.00
CA ALA A 383 30.31 21.66 7.57
C ALA A 383 28.93 22.12 8.08
N SER A 384 27.85 21.44 7.68
CA SER A 384 26.49 21.69 8.19
C SER A 384 26.34 21.37 9.69
N GLY A 385 27.23 20.55 10.26
CA GLY A 385 27.33 20.33 11.70
C GLY A 385 26.34 19.31 12.27
N TRP A 386 25.80 18.42 11.44
CA TRP A 386 24.85 17.38 11.89
C TRP A 386 25.60 16.20 12.53
N LEU A 387 25.38 15.97 13.82
CA LEU A 387 25.94 14.83 14.55
C LEU A 387 24.98 13.63 14.59
N GLY A 388 23.67 13.89 14.53
CA GLY A 388 22.62 12.88 14.50
C GLY A 388 21.80 13.01 13.24
N VAL A 389 21.54 11.89 12.57
CA VAL A 389 20.76 11.84 11.33
C VAL A 389 19.90 10.57 11.30
N SER A 390 18.64 10.70 10.89
CA SER A 390 17.81 9.56 10.48
C SER A 390 17.95 9.32 8.99
N SER A 391 17.66 8.10 8.55
CA SER A 391 17.50 7.85 7.12
C SER A 391 16.36 8.68 6.54
N PHE A 392 16.46 9.01 5.25
CA PHE A 392 15.39 9.67 4.52
C PHE A 392 14.17 8.75 4.41
N ALA A 393 12.98 9.32 4.58
CA ALA A 393 11.70 8.70 4.32
C ALA A 393 10.69 9.76 3.86
N ASP A 394 9.90 9.44 2.83
CA ASP A 394 8.98 10.38 2.17
C ASP A 394 9.64 11.72 1.77
N GLY A 395 10.91 11.67 1.38
CA GLY A 395 11.68 12.84 0.95
C GLY A 395 12.27 13.72 2.06
N LEU A 396 12.04 13.40 3.33
CA LEU A 396 12.55 14.14 4.49
C LEU A 396 13.45 13.29 5.38
N ALA A 397 14.34 13.93 6.13
CA ALA A 397 15.14 13.29 7.18
C ALA A 397 15.19 14.15 8.44
N TRP A 398 15.20 13.49 9.61
CA TRP A 398 15.45 14.14 10.88
C TRP A 398 16.95 14.32 11.10
N VAL A 399 17.36 15.51 11.53
CA VAL A 399 18.76 15.83 11.85
C VAL A 399 18.87 16.58 13.16
N ALA A 400 19.98 16.36 13.87
CA ALA A 400 20.28 16.97 15.16
C ALA A 400 21.75 17.40 15.22
N ARG A 401 22.01 18.64 15.64
CA ARG A 401 23.38 19.15 15.81
C ARG A 401 24.11 18.57 17.01
N ASN A 402 23.39 18.15 18.05
CA ASN A 402 23.98 17.56 19.24
C ASN A 402 24.00 16.01 19.21
N GLY A 403 23.37 15.40 18.20
CA GLY A 403 23.32 13.96 18.01
C GLY A 403 22.15 13.22 18.66
N THR A 404 21.52 13.79 19.69
CA THR A 404 20.61 13.05 20.57
C THR A 404 19.29 13.75 20.90
N SER A 405 19.17 15.04 20.63
CA SER A 405 17.96 15.84 20.90
C SER A 405 17.91 17.07 19.99
N ASN A 406 16.85 17.87 20.08
CA ASN A 406 16.62 19.01 19.19
C ASN A 406 16.62 18.61 17.72
N TRP A 407 15.87 17.55 17.42
CA TRP A 407 15.66 17.05 16.07
C TRP A 407 14.79 18.05 15.28
N LEU A 408 15.19 18.32 14.04
CA LEU A 408 14.43 19.07 13.04
C LEU A 408 14.41 18.28 11.73
N ALA A 409 13.48 18.57 10.82
CA ALA A 409 13.43 17.88 9.53
C ALA A 409 14.00 18.74 8.40
N ILE A 410 14.79 18.11 7.54
CA ILE A 410 15.34 18.72 6.32
C ILE A 410 14.92 17.93 5.07
N ASP A 411 14.96 18.61 3.92
CA ASP A 411 14.91 17.96 2.62
C ASP A 411 16.31 17.55 2.12
N LYS A 412 16.38 17.01 0.90
CA LYS A 412 17.63 16.57 0.25
C LYS A 412 18.58 17.71 -0.12
N THR A 413 18.08 18.95 -0.17
CA THR A 413 18.89 20.15 -0.41
C THR A 413 19.53 20.68 0.88
N GLY A 414 19.08 20.18 2.03
CA GLY A 414 19.46 20.68 3.35
C GLY A 414 18.57 21.83 3.82
N ALA A 415 17.50 22.17 3.09
CA ALA A 415 16.54 23.16 3.53
C ALA A 415 15.75 22.61 4.74
N VAL A 416 15.62 23.43 5.78
CA VAL A 416 14.85 23.07 6.98
C VAL A 416 13.36 23.19 6.64
N MET A 417 12.67 22.06 6.69
CA MET A 417 11.24 21.95 6.39
C MET A 417 10.40 22.05 7.66
N ILE A 418 10.88 21.48 8.76
CA ILE A 418 10.19 21.49 10.06
C ILE A 418 11.15 22.07 11.09
N GLN A 419 10.82 23.27 11.58
CA GLN A 419 11.65 24.02 12.51
C GLN A 419 11.46 23.72 14.00
N PRO A 420 10.29 23.27 14.51
CA PRO A 420 10.20 22.91 15.92
C PRO A 420 11.24 21.85 16.29
N TYR A 421 12.02 22.13 17.33
CA TYR A 421 12.97 21.20 17.89
C TYR A 421 12.23 20.18 18.75
N TYR A 422 12.39 18.90 18.43
CA TYR A 422 11.82 17.77 19.15
C TYR A 422 12.90 17.02 19.94
N ASP A 423 12.50 16.44 21.06
CA ASP A 423 13.39 15.65 21.92
C ASP A 423 13.65 14.27 21.31
N ASP A 424 12.62 13.65 20.72
CA ASP A 424 12.69 12.36 20.03
C ASP A 424 11.73 12.35 18.83
N VAL A 425 12.05 11.55 17.81
CA VAL A 425 11.35 11.51 16.53
C VAL A 425 11.32 10.10 15.95
N ARG A 426 10.30 9.79 15.15
CA ARG A 426 10.21 8.56 14.37
C ARG A 426 10.24 8.88 12.87
N PRO A 427 10.68 7.94 12.01
CA PRO A 427 10.72 8.17 10.56
C PRO A 427 9.35 8.56 10.00
N PHE A 428 9.36 9.37 8.94
CA PHE A 428 8.15 9.63 8.17
C PHE A 428 7.61 8.35 7.55
N ARG A 429 6.29 8.19 7.58
CA ARG A 429 5.54 7.10 6.94
C ARG A 429 4.28 7.66 6.33
N ARG A 430 4.21 7.64 5.00
CA ARG A 430 3.12 8.21 4.20
C ARG A 430 2.79 9.65 4.60
N GLY A 431 3.83 10.46 4.82
CA GLY A 431 3.74 11.90 5.09
C GLY A 431 3.50 12.29 6.55
N LEU A 432 3.53 11.33 7.49
CA LEU A 432 3.39 11.58 8.92
C LEU A 432 4.60 11.06 9.71
N ALA A 433 4.97 11.77 10.77
CA ALA A 433 5.98 11.33 11.72
C ALA A 433 5.52 11.55 13.15
N ALA A 434 5.73 10.54 14.00
CA ALA A 434 5.54 10.69 15.45
C ALA A 434 6.73 11.46 16.03
N VAL A 435 6.44 12.44 16.87
CA VAL A 435 7.44 13.34 17.46
C VAL A 435 7.17 13.51 18.96
N SER A 436 8.21 13.76 19.72
CA SER A 436 8.14 13.93 21.18
C SER A 436 8.75 15.26 21.60
N LYS A 437 8.11 15.92 22.55
CA LYS A 437 8.61 17.13 23.19
C LYS A 437 8.17 17.15 24.64
N GLU A 438 9.10 17.45 25.54
CA GLU A 438 8.90 17.48 26.99
C GLU A 438 8.32 16.15 27.53
N GLY A 439 8.73 15.03 26.91
CA GLY A 439 8.27 13.69 27.28
C GLY A 439 6.85 13.33 26.81
N ARG A 440 6.21 14.19 26.02
CA ARG A 440 4.89 13.95 25.42
C ARG A 440 5.01 13.73 23.92
N TRP A 441 4.35 12.68 23.45
CA TRP A 441 4.29 12.27 22.05
C TRP A 441 3.07 12.83 21.34
N GLY A 442 3.26 13.17 20.08
CA GLY A 442 2.26 13.63 19.12
C GLY A 442 2.73 13.29 17.72
N ALA A 443 2.20 13.96 16.70
CA ALA A 443 2.59 13.74 15.32
C ALA A 443 2.47 14.98 14.45
N VAL A 444 3.35 15.06 13.46
CA VAL A 444 3.39 16.14 12.48
C VAL A 444 3.28 15.61 11.05
N ASN A 445 2.75 16.44 10.17
CA ASN A 445 2.80 16.20 8.73
C ASN A 445 4.13 16.70 8.11
N ALA A 446 4.33 16.47 6.82
CA ALA A 446 5.51 16.93 6.08
C ALA A 446 5.69 18.47 6.01
N ALA A 447 4.63 19.25 6.26
CA ALA A 447 4.69 20.71 6.38
C ALA A 447 5.08 21.18 7.79
N GLY A 448 5.16 20.26 8.76
CA GLY A 448 5.43 20.56 10.17
C GLY A 448 4.19 20.93 10.98
N ASP A 449 2.99 20.82 10.41
CA ASP A 449 1.76 21.05 11.16
C ASP A 449 1.55 19.88 12.13
N GLU A 450 1.21 20.21 13.38
CA GLU A 450 0.79 19.24 14.38
C GLU A 450 -0.58 18.67 13.99
N VAL A 451 -0.58 17.40 13.56
CA VAL A 451 -1.83 16.67 13.24
C VAL A 451 -2.33 15.87 14.43
N VAL A 452 -1.44 15.44 15.32
CA VAL A 452 -1.80 14.82 16.60
C VAL A 452 -1.13 15.59 17.73
N PRO A 453 -1.90 16.11 18.70
CA PRO A 453 -1.34 16.86 19.81
C PRO A 453 -0.26 16.11 20.58
N LEU A 454 0.76 16.84 21.05
CA LEU A 454 1.79 16.37 21.99
C LEU A 454 1.19 16.08 23.37
N ALA A 455 0.37 15.04 23.45
CA ALA A 455 -0.46 14.75 24.61
C ALA A 455 -0.35 13.30 25.08
N TYR A 456 0.44 12.45 24.42
CA TYR A 456 0.50 11.03 24.73
C TYR A 456 1.81 10.64 25.40
N GLU A 457 1.82 9.55 26.17
CA GLU A 457 3.01 9.01 26.81
C GLU A 457 3.82 8.12 25.86
N GLY A 458 3.20 7.63 24.78
CA GLY A 458 3.88 6.81 23.79
C GLY A 458 3.02 6.49 22.57
N PHE A 459 3.71 6.15 21.48
CA PHE A 459 3.15 5.67 20.22
C PHE A 459 3.73 4.29 19.94
N ALA A 460 2.97 3.23 20.26
CA ALA A 460 3.43 1.84 20.15
C ALA A 460 2.35 0.99 19.49
N THR A 461 2.38 0.97 18.16
CA THR A 461 1.36 0.35 17.31
C THR A 461 1.61 -1.14 17.17
N ALA A 462 0.79 -1.93 17.87
CA ALA A 462 0.76 -3.37 17.76
C ALA A 462 -0.12 -3.81 16.58
N LEU A 463 0.36 -4.76 15.77
CA LEU A 463 -0.35 -5.26 14.59
C LEU A 463 -0.87 -6.70 14.74
N ALA A 464 -1.88 -6.99 13.92
CA ALA A 464 -2.26 -8.27 13.33
C ALA A 464 -1.30 -9.45 13.56
N ASP A 465 -0.15 -9.33 12.95
CA ASP A 465 0.84 -10.38 12.77
C ASP A 465 1.88 -10.44 13.90
N GLY A 466 1.70 -9.65 14.97
CA GLY A 466 2.63 -9.58 16.09
C GLY A 466 3.80 -8.60 15.90
N ARG A 467 3.87 -7.90 14.76
CA ARG A 467 4.81 -6.79 14.58
C ARG A 467 4.41 -5.58 15.43
N TYR A 468 5.42 -4.78 15.74
CA TYR A 468 5.28 -3.50 16.43
C TYR A 468 5.89 -2.38 15.58
N ILE A 469 5.19 -1.25 15.52
CA ILE A 469 5.64 -0.04 14.85
C ILE A 469 5.59 1.10 15.86
N ASP A 470 6.72 1.79 16.02
CA ASP A 470 6.74 3.03 16.77
C ASP A 470 6.22 4.17 15.88
N GLY A 471 4.98 4.60 16.12
CA GLY A 471 4.29 5.60 15.30
C GLY A 471 3.15 5.01 14.47
N PHE A 472 2.93 5.57 13.27
CA PHE A 472 1.84 5.16 12.38
C PHE A 472 2.21 3.92 11.56
N ASN A 473 1.25 3.02 11.36
CA ASN A 473 1.35 1.99 10.32
C ASN A 473 1.04 2.55 8.93
N ASP A 474 1.10 1.71 7.91
CA ASP A 474 0.84 2.10 6.53
C ASP A 474 -0.61 2.55 6.29
N GLU A 475 -1.56 2.19 7.14
CA GLU A 475 -2.95 2.70 7.08
C GLU A 475 -3.09 4.14 7.59
N GLY A 476 -2.03 4.70 8.20
CA GLY A 476 -2.09 5.97 8.90
C GLY A 476 -2.84 5.86 10.23
N LEU A 477 -2.68 4.73 10.93
CA LEU A 477 -3.22 4.50 12.25
C LEU A 477 -2.09 4.33 13.26
N ALA A 478 -2.25 4.91 14.46
CA ALA A 478 -1.31 4.76 15.54
C ALA A 478 -2.02 4.35 16.84
N VAL A 479 -1.43 3.40 17.57
CA VAL A 479 -1.83 3.11 18.95
C VAL A 479 -1.12 4.09 19.87
N VAL A 480 -1.90 4.84 20.60
CA VAL A 480 -1.43 5.89 21.52
C VAL A 480 -1.66 5.48 22.96
N ILE A 481 -0.76 5.92 23.86
CA ILE A 481 -0.82 5.63 25.29
C ILE A 481 -1.12 6.92 26.04
N LEU A 482 -2.15 6.92 26.89
CA LEU A 482 -2.49 8.01 27.79
C LEU A 482 -2.89 7.43 29.15
N ASP A 483 -2.27 7.88 30.23
CA ASP A 483 -2.50 7.40 31.59
C ASP A 483 -2.36 5.87 31.70
N GLY A 484 -1.36 5.30 31.01
CA GLY A 484 -1.12 3.86 30.94
C GLY A 484 -2.18 3.04 30.17
N LYS A 485 -3.17 3.68 29.54
CA LYS A 485 -4.20 3.02 28.73
C LYS A 485 -4.00 3.29 27.25
N LYS A 486 -4.41 2.34 26.41
CA LYS A 486 -4.21 2.37 24.96
C LYS A 486 -5.47 2.79 24.23
N GLY A 487 -5.29 3.61 23.20
CA GLY A 487 -6.30 4.05 22.24
C GLY A 487 -5.73 4.05 20.82
N VAL A 488 -6.54 4.46 19.84
CA VAL A 488 -6.13 4.54 18.43
C VAL A 488 -6.51 5.90 17.86
N VAL A 489 -5.56 6.52 17.17
CA VAL A 489 -5.77 7.75 16.41
C VAL A 489 -5.51 7.50 14.93
N ASP A 490 -6.20 8.25 14.07
CA ASP A 490 -5.92 8.27 12.64
C ASP A 490 -4.94 9.38 12.23
N ARG A 491 -4.65 9.45 10.94
CA ARG A 491 -3.75 10.41 10.30
C ARG A 491 -4.14 11.89 10.47
N THR A 492 -5.40 12.15 10.86
CA THR A 492 -5.93 13.49 11.11
C THR A 492 -5.91 13.85 12.59
N GLY A 493 -5.48 12.92 13.45
CA GLY A 493 -5.54 13.03 14.90
C GLY A 493 -6.90 12.77 15.50
N HIS A 494 -7.86 12.29 14.71
CA HIS A 494 -9.14 11.88 15.24
C HIS A 494 -8.99 10.58 16.03
N VAL A 495 -9.47 10.60 17.28
CA VAL A 495 -9.45 9.46 18.18
C VAL A 495 -10.54 8.47 17.75
N LEU A 496 -10.14 7.40 17.07
CA LEU A 496 -11.03 6.31 16.66
C LEU A 496 -11.37 5.37 17.81
N VAL A 497 -10.40 5.14 18.70
CA VAL A 497 -10.58 4.32 19.90
C VAL A 497 -10.07 5.12 21.10
N PRO A 498 -10.92 5.47 22.08
CA PRO A 498 -10.49 6.19 23.28
C PRO A 498 -9.42 5.42 24.06
N SER A 499 -8.49 6.14 24.69
CA SER A 499 -7.43 5.57 25.55
C SER A 499 -7.99 5.03 26.86
N MET A 500 -8.74 3.94 26.80
CA MET A 500 -9.40 3.32 27.96
C MET A 500 -9.15 1.82 28.11
N TYR A 501 -8.47 1.21 27.13
CA TYR A 501 -8.21 -0.22 27.09
C TYR A 501 -6.83 -0.57 27.64
N ALA A 502 -6.70 -1.75 28.24
CA ALA A 502 -5.41 -2.23 28.73
C ALA A 502 -4.45 -2.52 27.56
N ASN A 503 -5.00 -3.00 26.44
CA ASN A 503 -4.26 -3.20 25.21
C ASN A 503 -5.15 -3.00 23.98
N VAL A 504 -4.54 -2.54 22.88
CA VAL A 504 -5.20 -2.43 21.58
C VAL A 504 -4.24 -2.94 20.50
N VAL A 505 -4.76 -3.74 19.58
CA VAL A 505 -4.04 -4.25 18.41
C VAL A 505 -4.82 -3.92 17.15
N ILE A 506 -4.14 -3.35 16.17
CA ILE A 506 -4.74 -3.02 14.88
C ILE A 506 -4.84 -4.30 14.05
N HIS A 507 -6.07 -4.71 13.74
CA HIS A 507 -6.38 -5.81 12.84
C HIS A 507 -6.96 -5.24 11.53
N PRO A 508 -6.79 -5.91 10.37
CA PRO A 508 -7.15 -5.28 9.09
C PRO A 508 -8.64 -4.97 8.90
N VAL A 509 -9.50 -5.51 9.75
CA VAL A 509 -10.96 -5.31 9.71
C VAL A 509 -11.54 -4.73 11.00
N ALA A 510 -10.74 -4.61 12.06
CA ALA A 510 -11.21 -4.33 13.41
C ALA A 510 -10.07 -3.83 14.32
N TYR A 511 -10.41 -3.25 15.46
CA TYR A 511 -9.46 -3.03 16.56
C TYR A 511 -9.67 -4.10 17.62
N LEU A 512 -8.68 -4.97 17.84
CA LEU A 512 -8.74 -5.94 18.91
C LEU A 512 -8.41 -5.24 20.22
N ILE A 513 -9.26 -5.39 21.22
CA ILE A 513 -9.15 -4.68 22.49
C ILE A 513 -9.04 -5.67 23.64
N VAL A 514 -8.35 -5.26 24.69
CA VAL A 514 -8.31 -5.97 25.98
C VAL A 514 -8.91 -5.09 27.06
N ASP A 515 -9.91 -5.62 27.76
CA ASP A 515 -10.56 -4.94 28.88
C ASP A 515 -9.73 -5.05 30.17
N GLN A 516 -10.23 -4.47 31.25
CA GLN A 516 -9.55 -4.53 32.57
C GLN A 516 -9.50 -5.96 33.14
N SER A 517 -10.40 -6.84 32.71
CA SER A 517 -10.48 -8.25 33.10
C SER A 517 -9.54 -9.16 32.29
N GLN A 518 -8.68 -8.59 31.45
CA GLN A 518 -7.78 -9.33 30.54
C GLN A 518 -8.54 -10.21 29.53
N ARG A 519 -9.75 -9.83 29.14
CA ARG A 519 -10.54 -10.49 28.10
C ARG A 519 -10.44 -9.72 26.80
N TRP A 520 -10.38 -10.47 25.71
CA TRP A 520 -10.28 -9.98 24.35
C TRP A 520 -11.67 -9.75 23.76
N GLY A 521 -11.82 -8.62 23.08
CA GLY A 521 -12.97 -8.26 22.25
C GLY A 521 -12.52 -7.53 20.98
N ALA A 522 -13.48 -7.05 20.19
CA ALA A 522 -13.21 -6.31 18.97
C ALA A 522 -14.13 -5.10 18.80
N LEU A 523 -13.57 -4.02 18.29
CA LEU A 523 -14.28 -2.87 17.78
C LEU A 523 -14.20 -2.83 16.25
N ASP A 524 -15.21 -2.28 15.58
CA ASP A 524 -15.14 -2.00 14.15
C ASP A 524 -14.11 -0.89 13.87
N ARG A 525 -13.83 -0.64 12.59
CA ARG A 525 -12.93 0.45 12.16
C ARG A 525 -13.44 1.87 12.49
N ARG A 526 -14.63 2.00 13.09
CA ARG A 526 -15.22 3.26 13.59
C ARG A 526 -15.23 3.32 15.13
N GLY A 527 -14.61 2.35 15.80
CA GLY A 527 -14.54 2.28 17.26
C GLY A 527 -15.80 1.75 17.95
N ARG A 528 -16.78 1.21 17.22
CA ARG A 528 -18.01 0.63 17.79
C ARG A 528 -17.80 -0.82 18.14
N VAL A 529 -18.45 -1.31 19.19
CA VAL A 529 -18.32 -2.71 19.61
C VAL A 529 -18.85 -3.65 18.53
N LEU A 530 -17.99 -4.57 18.07
CA LEU A 530 -18.35 -5.71 17.23
C LEU A 530 -18.49 -6.98 18.06
N VAL A 531 -17.54 -7.19 18.98
CA VAL A 531 -17.46 -8.37 19.83
C VAL A 531 -17.14 -7.89 21.24
N ASP A 532 -18.05 -8.13 22.18
CA ASP A 532 -17.83 -7.78 23.58
C ASP A 532 -16.60 -8.53 24.14
N PRO A 533 -15.79 -7.91 25.03
CA PRO A 533 -14.63 -8.57 25.61
C PRO A 533 -15.00 -9.79 26.46
N HIS A 534 -14.89 -10.98 25.89
CA HIS A 534 -15.18 -12.23 26.58
C HIS A 534 -14.28 -13.38 26.14
N TYR A 535 -13.37 -13.21 25.19
CA TYR A 535 -12.45 -14.28 24.82
C TYR A 535 -11.21 -14.27 25.73
N PRO A 536 -10.68 -15.44 26.12
CA PRO A 536 -9.47 -15.51 26.95
C PRO A 536 -8.20 -15.23 26.14
N SER A 537 -8.26 -15.33 24.81
CA SER A 537 -7.12 -15.17 23.93
C SER A 537 -7.49 -14.38 22.68
N ARG A 538 -6.46 -13.77 22.10
CA ARG A 538 -6.52 -13.04 20.84
C ARG A 538 -7.08 -13.87 19.69
N ASN A 539 -6.63 -15.11 19.55
CA ASN A 539 -7.04 -16.00 18.46
C ASN A 539 -8.55 -16.25 18.49
N GLY A 540 -9.15 -16.39 19.68
CA GLY A 540 -10.60 -16.58 19.80
C GLY A 540 -11.42 -15.43 19.20
N VAL A 541 -10.95 -14.18 19.31
CA VAL A 541 -11.60 -13.03 18.68
C VAL A 541 -11.36 -13.01 17.17
N ILE A 542 -10.16 -13.37 16.72
CA ILE A 542 -9.84 -13.45 15.29
C ILE A 542 -10.75 -14.49 14.62
N ASP A 543 -10.89 -15.68 15.21
CA ASP A 543 -11.77 -16.75 14.71
C ASP A 543 -13.24 -16.29 14.64
N GLU A 544 -13.69 -15.47 15.59
CA GLU A 544 -15.03 -14.88 15.59
C GLU A 544 -15.19 -13.83 14.50
N LEU A 545 -14.20 -12.95 14.32
CA LEU A 545 -14.19 -11.96 13.24
C LEU A 545 -14.18 -12.64 11.87
N ASP A 546 -13.40 -13.71 11.69
CA ASP A 546 -13.37 -14.48 10.46
C ASP A 546 -14.71 -15.16 10.18
N ARG A 547 -15.42 -15.63 11.20
CA ARG A 547 -16.81 -16.11 11.07
C ARG A 547 -17.77 -15.00 10.68
N LEU A 548 -17.69 -13.84 11.33
CA LEU A 548 -18.53 -12.67 11.02
C LEU A 548 -18.28 -12.11 9.61
N LEU A 549 -17.06 -12.29 9.09
CA LEU A 549 -16.63 -11.82 7.78
C LEU A 549 -16.60 -12.92 6.71
N ALA A 550 -16.95 -14.15 7.08
CA ALA A 550 -16.93 -15.33 6.21
C ALA A 550 -17.79 -15.14 4.94
N ASP A 551 -18.81 -14.28 5.02
CA ASP A 551 -19.72 -13.94 3.93
C ASP A 551 -19.11 -13.00 2.88
N THR A 552 -17.92 -12.45 3.11
CA THR A 552 -17.24 -11.55 2.15
C THR A 552 -16.03 -12.23 1.51
N LYS A 553 -16.27 -13.24 0.65
CA LYS A 553 -15.26 -13.68 -0.33
C LYS A 553 -14.96 -12.48 -1.24
N PRO A 554 -13.79 -11.82 -1.16
CA PRO A 554 -13.48 -10.75 -2.10
C PRO A 554 -13.36 -11.40 -3.48
N VAL A 555 -14.25 -11.04 -4.40
CA VAL A 555 -14.19 -11.48 -5.80
C VAL A 555 -12.93 -10.87 -6.40
N LEU A 556 -11.87 -11.64 -6.65
CA LEU A 556 -10.59 -11.13 -7.17
C LEU A 556 -10.40 -11.50 -8.64
#